data_AF-A0A9P5EY66-F1
#
_entry.id   AF-A0A9P5EY66-F1
#
_cell.length_a   1.000
_cell.length_b   1.000
_cell.length_c   1.000
_cell.angle_alpha   90.00
_cell.angle_beta   90.00
_cell.angle_gamma   90.00
#
_symmetry.space_group_name_H-M   'P 1'
#
loop_
_entity.id
_entity.type
_entity.pdbx_description
1 polymer ?
#
loop_
_entity_poly.entity_id
_entity_poly.type
_entity_poly.pdbx_seq_one_letter_code
_entity_poly.pdbx_strand_id
1 'polypeptide(L)'
;MSTIRHGLRQTLCLRQAAKSQHAKLQWQRPSIQVGIKSISTSTPIEPPKKPPGNALPDLTALPPGFDIEKLTKSKLAKPLEDPFPGMVHARAVPVSPSYFSREPHFNDSFIKFSHLMEKYQHLPLSPPDMVPRQLWRTLKGYRTMHGEPVKAKPYSQLLAMIKHLHAIIPKLMPEDVKHALEGFKRDIDPFKNVAKVKPLDKHGRALGIGRRKTSSARAWVVEGTGEVLVNGKPLNEVFGRIHDRESAIWALRSTARTDKYNVWALVDGGGVTGQAEALTLAIAKAMLVHEPDLRRSLRKAGCITRDARRVERKKHGHLKARKSPTWVKR
;
A
#
# COMPACT_ATOMS: atom_id res chain seq x y z
N MET A 1 -76.45 4.66 -5.58
CA MET A 1 -75.15 5.23 -6.02
C MET A 1 -74.05 4.67 -5.12
N SER A 2 -73.06 4.03 -5.74
CA SER A 2 -71.62 3.91 -5.36
C SER A 2 -71.23 3.92 -3.86
N THR A 3 -70.39 3.04 -3.31
CA THR A 3 -69.49 2.01 -3.85
C THR A 3 -68.88 1.23 -2.66
N ILE A 4 -68.79 -0.09 -2.83
CA ILE A 4 -67.71 -1.00 -2.41
C ILE A 4 -67.59 -1.36 -0.91
N ARG A 5 -68.30 -2.45 -0.58
CA ARG A 5 -68.00 -3.41 0.50
C ARG A 5 -66.97 -4.45 0.02
N HIS A 6 -66.32 -5.08 0.99
CA HIS A 6 -65.83 -6.48 1.05
C HIS A 6 -65.56 -7.19 -0.29
N GLY A 7 -64.34 -7.63 -0.59
CA GLY A 7 -63.73 -8.76 0.11
C GLY A 7 -64.00 -10.06 -0.66
N LEU A 8 -62.99 -10.93 -0.69
CA LEU A 8 -62.95 -12.32 -1.19
C LEU A 8 -62.47 -12.56 -2.63
N ARG A 9 -61.37 -13.34 -2.63
CA ARG A 9 -61.11 -14.52 -3.47
C ARG A 9 -60.80 -14.27 -4.95
N GLN A 10 -59.96 -15.19 -5.45
CA GLN A 10 -59.53 -15.37 -6.84
C GLN A 10 -58.39 -14.40 -7.18
N THR A 11 -57.14 -14.86 -7.18
CA THR A 11 -56.58 -15.55 -8.34
C THR A 11 -55.64 -16.70 -7.94
N LEU A 12 -56.22 -17.88 -7.70
CA LEU A 12 -55.56 -19.13 -8.08
C LEU A 12 -55.89 -19.33 -9.56
N CYS A 13 -54.94 -19.04 -10.45
CA CYS A 13 -55.07 -19.34 -11.87
C CYS A 13 -53.93 -20.27 -12.32
N LEU A 14 -54.29 -21.55 -12.41
CA LEU A 14 -53.96 -22.48 -13.49
C LEU A 14 -52.60 -22.29 -14.18
N ARG A 15 -51.56 -22.91 -13.62
CA ARG A 15 -50.41 -23.36 -14.42
C ARG A 15 -50.86 -24.54 -15.27
N GLN A 16 -51.34 -24.23 -16.48
CA GLN A 16 -51.51 -25.19 -17.55
C GLN A 16 -50.18 -25.87 -17.88
N ALA A 17 -50.27 -27.18 -18.02
CA ALA A 17 -49.20 -28.09 -18.34
C ALA A 17 -48.69 -27.86 -19.78
N ALA A 18 -47.52 -27.21 -19.90
CA ALA A 18 -46.68 -27.38 -21.08
C ALA A 18 -45.76 -28.58 -20.83
N LYS A 19 -46.16 -29.76 -21.32
CA LYS A 19 -45.30 -30.93 -21.45
C LYS A 19 -44.23 -30.63 -22.51
N SER A 20 -43.13 -29.98 -22.12
CA SER A 20 -41.89 -30.06 -22.88
C SER A 20 -41.22 -31.39 -22.55
N GLN A 21 -41.11 -32.27 -23.53
CA GLN A 21 -40.36 -33.51 -23.45
C GLN A 21 -38.87 -33.21 -23.24
N HIS A 22 -38.45 -33.00 -21.99
CA HIS A 22 -37.05 -33.13 -21.64
C HIS A 22 -36.79 -34.61 -21.38
N ALA A 23 -36.13 -35.24 -22.35
CA ALA A 23 -35.52 -36.55 -22.17
C ALA A 23 -34.70 -36.54 -20.88
N LYS A 24 -34.98 -37.49 -19.98
CA LYS A 24 -34.11 -37.76 -18.83
C LYS A 24 -32.76 -38.18 -19.39
N LEU A 25 -31.78 -37.27 -19.37
CA LEU A 25 -30.38 -37.62 -19.50
C LEU A 25 -30.00 -38.46 -18.27
N GLN A 26 -30.19 -39.78 -18.39
CA GLN A 26 -29.56 -40.74 -17.52
C GLN A 26 -28.05 -40.62 -17.76
N TRP A 27 -27.34 -40.00 -16.82
CA TRP A 27 -25.91 -40.15 -16.71
C TRP A 27 -25.62 -41.60 -16.31
N GLN A 28 -25.45 -42.47 -17.31
CA GLN A 28 -24.76 -43.73 -17.09
C GLN A 28 -23.29 -43.39 -16.85
N ARG A 29 -22.82 -43.66 -15.63
CA ARG A 29 -21.38 -43.63 -15.37
C ARG A 29 -20.75 -44.69 -16.27
N PRO A 30 -19.78 -44.36 -17.13
CA PRO A 30 -19.03 -45.39 -17.81
C PRO A 30 -18.36 -46.23 -16.72
N SER A 31 -18.62 -47.54 -16.74
CA SER A 31 -17.85 -48.50 -15.95
C SER A 31 -16.41 -48.42 -16.45
N ILE A 32 -15.58 -47.69 -15.72
CA ILE A 32 -14.14 -47.70 -15.95
C ILE A 32 -13.69 -49.10 -15.53
N GLN A 33 -13.55 -50.01 -16.49
CA GLN A 33 -12.72 -51.17 -16.32
C GLN A 33 -11.31 -50.66 -16.04
N VAL A 34 -10.88 -50.79 -14.79
CA VAL A 34 -9.50 -50.52 -14.38
C VAL A 34 -8.66 -51.62 -15.01
N GLY A 35 -8.26 -51.41 -16.25
CA GLY A 35 -7.19 -52.18 -16.88
C GLY A 35 -5.91 -51.86 -16.14
N ILE A 36 -5.45 -52.81 -15.33
CA ILE A 36 -4.09 -52.80 -14.78
C ILE A 36 -3.16 -53.03 -15.98
N LYS A 37 -2.78 -51.96 -16.66
CA LYS A 37 -1.62 -51.96 -17.54
C LYS A 37 -0.41 -51.93 -16.63
N SER A 38 0.27 -53.06 -16.52
CA SER A 38 1.63 -53.14 -16.03
C SER A 38 2.50 -52.25 -16.92
N ILE A 39 2.95 -51.13 -16.37
CA ILE A 39 3.94 -50.27 -17.03
C ILE A 39 5.28 -50.94 -16.78
N SER A 40 5.73 -51.74 -17.75
CA SER A 40 7.14 -52.10 -17.86
C SER A 40 7.92 -50.85 -18.27
N THR A 41 8.61 -50.23 -17.33
CA THR A 41 9.63 -49.22 -17.62
C THR A 41 10.87 -49.92 -18.18
N SER A 42 10.86 -50.17 -19.49
CA SER A 42 12.07 -50.44 -20.27
C SER A 42 12.10 -49.52 -21.48
N THR A 43 12.10 -48.21 -21.22
CA THR A 43 12.62 -47.22 -22.15
C THR A 43 13.92 -46.69 -21.55
N PRO A 44 15.08 -46.91 -22.19
CA PRO A 44 16.33 -46.32 -21.74
C PRO A 44 16.17 -44.80 -21.76
N ILE A 45 16.27 -44.17 -20.60
CA ILE A 45 16.34 -42.72 -20.48
C ILE A 45 17.72 -42.34 -21.01
N GLU A 46 17.78 -41.82 -22.25
CA GLU A 46 18.99 -41.15 -22.72
C GLU A 46 19.28 -39.96 -21.79
N PRO A 47 20.52 -39.83 -21.29
CA PRO A 47 20.88 -38.73 -20.41
C PRO A 47 20.72 -37.39 -21.16
N PRO A 48 20.33 -36.31 -20.46
CA PRO A 48 20.08 -35.03 -21.10
C PRO A 48 21.32 -34.53 -21.83
N LYS A 49 21.16 -34.11 -23.10
CA LYS A 49 22.22 -33.46 -23.88
C LYS A 49 22.74 -32.24 -23.10
N LYS A 50 24.04 -32.27 -22.78
CA LYS A 50 24.79 -31.15 -22.19
C LYS A 50 24.54 -29.88 -23.00
N PRO A 51 24.32 -28.70 -22.39
CA PRO A 51 24.27 -27.44 -23.12
C PRO A 51 25.59 -27.21 -23.87
N PRO A 52 25.58 -26.49 -25.02
CA PRO A 52 26.80 -26.20 -25.76
C PRO A 52 27.79 -25.52 -24.83
N GLY A 53 28.94 -26.14 -24.65
CA GLY A 53 29.91 -25.76 -23.65
C GLY A 53 30.34 -24.31 -23.82
N ASN A 54 30.38 -23.56 -22.72
CA ASN A 54 31.51 -22.66 -22.55
C ASN A 54 32.74 -23.55 -22.72
N ALA A 55 33.50 -23.30 -23.78
CA ALA A 55 34.77 -23.96 -24.00
C ALA A 55 35.55 -23.87 -22.69
N LEU A 56 35.87 -25.03 -22.11
CA LEU A 56 36.88 -25.10 -21.07
C LEU A 56 38.12 -24.40 -21.63
N PRO A 57 38.79 -23.52 -20.87
CA PRO A 57 40.04 -22.94 -21.35
C PRO A 57 40.98 -24.10 -21.73
N ASP A 58 41.57 -24.01 -22.92
CA ASP A 58 42.54 -24.97 -23.42
C ASP A 58 43.59 -25.24 -22.33
N LEU A 59 43.67 -26.48 -21.86
CA LEU A 59 44.55 -26.91 -20.77
C LEU A 59 46.04 -26.95 -21.18
N THR A 60 46.36 -26.48 -22.39
CA THR A 60 47.73 -26.39 -22.92
C THR A 60 48.43 -25.06 -22.62
N ALA A 61 47.75 -24.10 -21.97
CA ALA A 61 48.33 -22.80 -21.61
C ALA A 61 48.35 -22.53 -20.09
N LEU A 62 48.61 -23.56 -19.28
CA LEU A 62 48.91 -23.36 -17.85
C LEU A 62 50.44 -23.33 -17.64
N PRO A 63 50.97 -22.31 -16.94
CA PRO A 63 52.41 -22.22 -16.67
C PRO A 63 52.89 -23.47 -15.91
N PRO A 64 54.11 -23.97 -16.19
CA PRO A 64 54.62 -25.18 -15.55
C PRO A 64 54.68 -24.99 -14.03
N GLY A 65 53.85 -25.74 -13.30
CA GLY A 65 53.69 -25.64 -11.84
C GLY A 65 52.26 -25.37 -11.33
N PHE A 66 51.25 -25.29 -12.20
CA PHE A 66 49.87 -25.08 -11.78
C PHE A 66 49.16 -26.40 -11.39
N ASP A 67 49.20 -26.74 -10.10
CA ASP A 67 48.59 -27.95 -9.53
C ASP A 67 47.05 -27.88 -9.51
N ILE A 68 46.38 -28.51 -10.47
CA ILE A 68 44.91 -28.57 -10.59
C ILE A 68 44.25 -29.22 -9.35
N GLU A 69 44.96 -30.13 -8.66
CA GLU A 69 44.46 -30.82 -7.46
C GLU A 69 44.22 -29.91 -6.24
N LYS A 70 44.90 -28.76 -6.16
CA LYS A 70 44.71 -27.79 -5.07
C LYS A 70 43.40 -27.01 -5.22
N LEU A 71 42.87 -26.89 -6.43
CA LEU A 71 41.64 -26.16 -6.74
C LEU A 71 40.38 -27.01 -6.56
N THR A 72 40.47 -28.33 -6.80
CA THR A 72 39.36 -29.26 -6.55
C THR A 72 39.14 -29.51 -5.07
N LYS A 73 40.21 -29.57 -4.25
CA LYS A 73 40.10 -29.74 -2.79
C LYS A 73 39.63 -28.48 -2.05
N SER A 74 39.90 -27.28 -2.57
CA SER A 74 39.54 -26.01 -1.91
C SER A 74 38.12 -25.50 -2.20
N LYS A 75 37.45 -26.05 -3.23
CA LYS A 75 36.06 -25.69 -3.61
C LYS A 75 35.02 -26.78 -3.34
N LEU A 76 35.41 -27.95 -2.84
CA LEU A 76 34.46 -28.88 -2.26
C LEU A 76 33.96 -28.25 -0.96
N ALA A 77 32.68 -27.85 -0.95
CA ALA A 77 32.01 -27.46 0.29
C ALA A 77 32.32 -28.53 1.34
N LYS A 78 32.75 -28.12 2.53
CA LYS A 78 33.00 -29.04 3.64
C LYS A 78 31.82 -30.03 3.71
N PRO A 79 32.07 -31.36 3.81
CA PRO A 79 30.99 -32.30 4.07
C PRO A 79 30.15 -31.74 5.22
N LEU A 80 28.83 -31.65 5.03
CA LEU A 80 27.93 -31.22 6.10
C LEU A 80 28.22 -32.12 7.30
N GLU A 81 28.87 -31.56 8.32
CA GLU A 81 29.12 -32.27 9.56
C GLU A 81 27.76 -32.68 10.11
N ASP A 82 27.57 -33.97 10.38
CA ASP A 82 26.34 -34.45 10.98
C ASP A 82 26.11 -33.64 12.26
N PRO A 83 25.02 -32.86 12.37
CA PRO A 83 24.83 -31.95 13.51
C PRO A 83 24.65 -32.69 14.84
N PHE A 84 24.53 -34.02 14.81
CA PHE A 84 24.33 -34.89 15.95
C PHE A 84 25.20 -36.15 15.85
N PRO A 85 26.54 -36.03 15.98
CA PRO A 85 27.43 -37.19 15.88
C PRO A 85 27.18 -38.14 17.06
N GLY A 86 26.89 -39.41 16.78
CA GLY A 86 26.65 -40.46 17.79
C GLY A 86 25.19 -40.70 18.17
N MET A 87 24.22 -40.06 17.51
CA MET A 87 22.80 -40.33 17.77
C MET A 87 22.31 -41.60 17.05
N VAL A 88 22.03 -42.66 17.80
CA VAL A 88 21.63 -43.98 17.27
C VAL A 88 20.15 -44.02 16.83
N HIS A 89 19.28 -43.24 17.48
CA HIS A 89 17.85 -43.20 17.22
C HIS A 89 17.36 -41.75 17.14
N ALA A 90 16.59 -41.43 16.11
CA ALA A 90 15.94 -40.15 15.95
C ALA A 90 14.51 -40.35 15.43
N ARG A 91 13.57 -39.53 15.93
CA ARG A 91 12.19 -39.47 15.42
C ARG A 91 11.84 -38.03 15.08
N ALA A 92 11.16 -37.84 13.96
CA ALA A 92 10.64 -36.52 13.60
C ALA A 92 9.45 -36.18 14.52
N VAL A 93 9.56 -35.06 15.22
CA VAL A 93 8.48 -34.50 16.05
C VAL A 93 8.26 -33.06 15.58
N PRO A 94 7.01 -32.63 15.33
CA PRO A 94 6.75 -31.24 14.99
C PRO A 94 7.13 -30.33 16.16
N VAL A 95 7.64 -29.13 15.83
CA VAL A 95 8.05 -28.14 16.83
C VAL A 95 6.84 -27.57 17.59
N SER A 96 5.74 -27.30 16.87
CA SER A 96 4.54 -26.71 17.46
C SER A 96 3.52 -27.77 17.89
N PRO A 97 2.86 -27.60 19.06
CA PRO A 97 1.74 -28.45 19.45
C PRO A 97 0.54 -28.35 18.50
N SER A 98 0.31 -27.17 17.92
CA SER A 98 -0.79 -26.90 17.00
C SER A 98 -0.46 -27.17 15.53
N TYR A 99 0.59 -27.97 15.24
CA TYR A 99 1.11 -28.23 13.90
C TYR A 99 0.05 -28.66 12.87
N PHE A 100 -0.88 -29.53 13.26
CA PHE A 100 -1.94 -30.02 12.37
C PHE A 100 -3.13 -29.06 12.21
N SER A 101 -3.07 -27.90 12.87
CA SER A 101 -4.09 -26.86 12.70
C SER A 101 -3.88 -26.07 11.41
N ARG A 102 -4.92 -25.37 10.97
CA ARG A 102 -4.86 -24.49 9.80
C ARG A 102 -3.93 -23.27 10.01
N GLU A 103 -3.76 -22.84 11.26
CA GLU A 103 -3.06 -21.60 11.64
C GLU A 103 -2.18 -21.86 12.87
N PRO A 104 -1.09 -22.65 12.74
CA PRO A 104 -0.28 -23.09 13.89
C PRO A 104 0.34 -21.94 14.68
N HIS A 105 0.98 -20.97 14.02
CA HIS A 105 1.66 -19.86 14.71
C HIS A 105 0.66 -18.96 15.44
N PHE A 106 -0.50 -18.71 14.82
CA PHE A 106 -1.59 -17.99 15.47
C PHE A 106 -2.13 -18.72 16.71
N ASN A 107 -2.38 -20.02 16.61
CA ASN A 107 -2.90 -20.81 17.72
C ASN A 107 -1.90 -20.87 18.88
N ASP A 108 -0.61 -21.07 18.58
CA ASP A 108 0.45 -21.07 19.60
C ASP A 108 0.55 -19.70 20.29
N SER A 109 0.48 -18.61 19.52
CA SER A 109 0.45 -17.25 20.08
C SER A 109 -0.78 -17.04 20.95
N PHE A 110 -1.95 -17.48 20.49
CA PHE A 110 -3.21 -17.34 21.22
C PHE A 110 -3.18 -18.09 22.56
N ILE A 111 -2.71 -19.35 22.55
CA ILE A 111 -2.53 -20.16 23.76
C ILE A 111 -1.50 -19.53 24.69
N LYS A 112 -0.39 -19.01 24.15
CA LYS A 112 0.62 -18.30 24.96
C LYS A 112 0.00 -17.10 25.68
N PHE A 113 -0.79 -16.28 24.97
CA PHE A 113 -1.44 -15.11 25.58
C PHE A 113 -2.57 -15.48 26.54
N SER A 114 -3.31 -16.57 26.31
CA SER A 114 -4.32 -17.05 27.27
C SER A 114 -3.65 -17.53 28.56
N HIS A 115 -2.56 -18.30 28.47
CA HIS A 115 -1.79 -18.73 29.64
C HIS A 115 -1.21 -17.55 30.43
N LEU A 116 -0.67 -16.54 29.75
CA LEU A 116 -0.18 -15.33 30.41
C LEU A 116 -1.31 -14.58 31.11
N MET A 117 -2.50 -14.53 30.50
CA MET A 117 -3.69 -13.94 31.10
C MET A 117 -4.09 -14.66 32.38
N GLU A 118 -4.20 -15.99 32.32
CA GLU A 118 -4.57 -16.83 33.47
C GLU A 118 -3.55 -16.70 34.61
N LYS A 119 -2.24 -16.73 34.28
CA LYS A 119 -1.16 -16.63 35.26
C LYS A 119 -1.15 -15.28 35.98
N TYR A 120 -1.39 -14.18 35.25
CA TYR A 120 -1.21 -12.81 35.76
C TYR A 120 -2.52 -12.03 35.96
N GLN A 121 -3.68 -12.70 35.96
CA GLN A 121 -5.00 -12.07 36.15
C GLN A 121 -5.15 -11.31 37.48
N HIS A 122 -4.37 -11.67 38.48
CA HIS A 122 -4.43 -11.09 39.83
C HIS A 122 -3.70 -9.74 39.93
N LEU A 123 -2.89 -9.37 38.93
CA LEU A 123 -2.12 -8.13 38.96
C LEU A 123 -3.03 -6.92 38.70
N PRO A 124 -2.82 -5.80 39.41
CA PRO A 124 -3.62 -4.60 39.21
C PRO A 124 -3.34 -3.97 37.84
N LEU A 125 -4.40 -3.47 37.21
CA LEU A 125 -4.36 -2.77 35.94
C LEU A 125 -4.29 -1.25 36.19
N SER A 126 -3.51 -0.58 35.35
CA SER A 126 -3.45 0.87 35.27
C SER A 126 -4.75 1.43 34.66
N PRO A 127 -5.26 2.58 35.13
CA PRO A 127 -6.40 3.22 34.50
C PRO A 127 -6.09 3.57 33.03
N PRO A 128 -7.09 3.56 32.13
CA PRO A 128 -6.87 3.72 30.68
C PRO A 128 -6.08 4.97 30.29
N ASP A 129 -6.20 6.06 31.05
CA ASP A 129 -5.52 7.34 30.78
C ASP A 129 -4.02 7.30 31.07
N MET A 130 -3.59 6.45 32.00
CA MET A 130 -2.18 6.31 32.39
C MET A 130 -1.43 5.30 31.53
N VAL A 131 -2.12 4.48 30.72
CA VAL A 131 -1.49 3.49 29.84
C VAL A 131 -0.86 4.20 28.63
N PRO A 132 0.44 4.02 28.35
CA PRO A 132 1.06 4.64 27.19
C PRO A 132 0.41 4.13 25.90
N ARG A 133 0.17 5.04 24.94
CA ARG A 133 -0.45 4.69 23.66
C ARG A 133 0.53 3.85 22.81
N GLN A 134 0.28 2.55 22.73
CA GLN A 134 1.10 1.62 21.95
C GLN A 134 0.45 1.29 20.58
N LEU A 135 1.26 1.31 19.52
CA LEU A 135 0.87 0.83 18.20
C LEU A 135 1.09 -0.69 18.12
N TRP A 136 -0.01 -1.44 18.09
CA TRP A 136 -0.03 -2.88 17.90
C TRP A 136 -0.04 -3.26 16.43
N ARG A 137 0.52 -4.43 16.09
CA ARG A 137 0.53 -4.98 14.72
C ARG A 137 -0.88 -4.97 14.12
N THR A 138 -0.96 -4.76 12.81
CA THR A 138 -2.24 -4.88 12.09
C THR A 138 -2.46 -6.33 11.67
N LEU A 139 -3.71 -6.73 11.47
CA LEU A 139 -4.03 -8.05 10.94
C LEU A 139 -3.26 -8.35 9.63
N LYS A 140 -3.21 -7.38 8.71
CA LYS A 140 -2.46 -7.53 7.45
C LYS A 140 -0.97 -7.76 7.73
N GLY A 141 -0.38 -6.96 8.62
CA GLY A 141 1.02 -7.12 9.01
C GLY A 141 1.30 -8.47 9.67
N TYR A 142 0.37 -8.97 10.50
CA TYR A 142 0.46 -10.29 11.11
C TYR A 142 0.44 -11.41 10.06
N ARG A 143 -0.51 -11.36 9.11
CA ARG A 143 -0.59 -12.33 8.00
C ARG A 143 0.65 -12.32 7.12
N THR A 144 1.22 -11.14 6.84
CA THR A 144 2.45 -11.03 6.06
C THR A 144 3.65 -11.63 6.79
N MET A 145 3.71 -11.51 8.11
CA MET A 145 4.84 -12.01 8.90
C MET A 145 4.84 -13.55 9.01
N HIS A 146 3.68 -14.16 9.26
CA HIS A 146 3.59 -15.62 9.43
C HIS A 146 3.14 -16.39 8.18
N GLY A 147 2.63 -15.70 7.15
CA GLY A 147 2.07 -16.34 5.95
C GLY A 147 0.71 -17.03 6.17
N GLU A 148 0.11 -16.91 7.36
CA GLU A 148 -1.15 -17.60 7.70
C GLU A 148 -2.40 -16.76 7.39
N PRO A 149 -3.50 -17.37 6.93
CA PRO A 149 -4.73 -16.68 6.58
C PRO A 149 -5.64 -16.39 7.80
N VAL A 150 -5.09 -15.80 8.86
CA VAL A 150 -5.80 -15.58 10.13
C VAL A 150 -7.06 -14.75 9.98
N LYS A 151 -8.19 -15.21 10.53
CA LYS A 151 -9.47 -14.47 10.49
C LYS A 151 -9.44 -13.21 11.39
N ALA A 152 -10.28 -12.23 11.08
CA ALA A 152 -10.29 -10.95 11.81
C ALA A 152 -10.78 -11.08 13.26
N LYS A 153 -11.84 -11.86 13.51
CA LYS A 153 -12.42 -12.08 14.85
C LYS A 153 -11.43 -12.70 15.85
N PRO A 154 -10.75 -13.82 15.55
CA PRO A 154 -9.80 -14.39 16.50
C PRO A 154 -8.59 -13.47 16.70
N TYR A 155 -8.16 -12.74 15.67
CA TYR A 155 -7.13 -11.72 15.82
C TYR A 155 -7.55 -10.56 16.73
N SER A 156 -8.81 -10.11 16.67
CA SER A 156 -9.30 -9.07 17.58
C SER A 156 -9.37 -9.56 19.03
N GLN A 157 -9.68 -10.84 19.25
CA GLN A 157 -9.64 -11.46 20.58
C GLN A 157 -8.20 -11.51 21.11
N LEU A 158 -7.24 -11.94 20.29
CA LEU A 158 -5.81 -11.89 20.63
C LEU A 158 -5.36 -10.46 20.98
N LEU A 159 -5.74 -9.47 20.18
CA LEU A 159 -5.41 -8.07 20.43
C LEU A 159 -6.01 -7.56 21.74
N ALA A 160 -7.20 -8.02 22.13
CA ALA A 160 -7.82 -7.66 23.41
C ALA A 160 -7.00 -8.22 24.58
N MET A 161 -6.53 -9.47 24.49
CA MET A 161 -5.64 -10.07 25.49
C MET A 161 -4.32 -9.30 25.61
N ILE A 162 -3.69 -8.98 24.48
CA ILE A 162 -2.47 -8.17 24.41
C ILE A 162 -2.66 -6.81 25.09
N LYS A 163 -3.76 -6.10 24.79
CA LYS A 163 -4.07 -4.80 25.38
C LYS A 163 -4.31 -4.87 26.88
N HIS A 164 -4.95 -5.94 27.34
CA HIS A 164 -5.18 -6.16 28.77
C HIS A 164 -3.85 -6.39 29.51
N LEU A 165 -2.98 -7.28 29.00
CA LEU A 165 -1.66 -7.50 29.61
C LEU A 165 -0.78 -6.25 29.58
N HIS A 166 -0.86 -5.45 28.53
CA HIS A 166 -0.14 -4.17 28.46
C HIS A 166 -0.65 -3.12 29.45
N ALA A 167 -1.88 -3.26 29.96
CA ALA A 167 -2.45 -2.35 30.95
C ALA A 167 -1.98 -2.66 32.38
N ILE A 168 -1.27 -3.77 32.62
CA ILE A 168 -0.65 -4.07 33.92
C ILE A 168 0.28 -2.91 34.32
N ILE A 169 0.28 -2.54 35.61
CA ILE A 169 1.15 -1.48 36.13
C ILE A 169 2.61 -1.77 35.76
N PRO A 170 3.36 -0.85 35.10
CA PRO A 170 4.70 -1.13 34.58
C PRO A 170 5.72 -1.63 35.60
N LYS A 171 5.58 -1.21 36.87
CA LYS A 171 6.45 -1.64 37.98
C LYS A 171 6.28 -3.13 38.32
N LEU A 172 5.10 -3.68 38.09
CA LEU A 172 4.73 -5.06 38.42
C LEU A 172 4.71 -5.97 37.17
N MET A 173 5.09 -5.44 36.00
CA MET A 173 5.02 -6.18 34.74
C MET A 173 6.15 -7.23 34.68
N PRO A 174 5.81 -8.53 34.59
CA PRO A 174 6.81 -9.60 34.53
C PRO A 174 7.50 -9.63 33.16
N GLU A 175 8.76 -10.09 33.13
CA GLU A 175 9.57 -10.12 31.90
C GLU A 175 8.97 -11.01 30.80
N ASP A 176 8.33 -12.12 31.16
CA ASP A 176 7.61 -13.01 30.22
C ASP A 176 6.59 -12.23 29.36
N VAL A 177 5.84 -11.34 30.01
CA VAL A 177 4.83 -10.50 29.37
C VAL A 177 5.51 -9.44 28.50
N LYS A 178 6.61 -8.82 28.97
CA LYS A 178 7.36 -7.85 28.17
C LYS A 178 7.86 -8.44 26.86
N HIS A 179 8.49 -9.61 26.92
CA HIS A 179 8.98 -10.34 25.74
C HIS A 179 7.86 -10.78 24.81
N ALA A 180 6.72 -11.26 25.35
CA ALA A 180 5.57 -11.64 24.52
C ALA A 180 4.97 -10.42 23.78
N LEU A 181 4.86 -9.28 24.46
CA LEU A 181 4.30 -8.05 23.89
C LEU A 181 5.20 -7.45 22.80
N GLU A 182 6.53 -7.52 22.97
CA GLU A 182 7.51 -6.99 22.01
C GLU A 182 7.30 -7.55 20.60
N GLY A 183 7.05 -8.86 20.50
CA GLY A 183 6.76 -9.51 19.22
C GLY A 183 5.50 -9.01 18.50
N PHE A 184 4.64 -8.20 19.14
CA PHE A 184 3.42 -7.63 18.58
C PHE A 184 3.42 -6.11 18.47
N LYS A 185 4.48 -5.44 18.95
CA LYS A 185 4.67 -3.99 18.76
C LYS A 185 4.92 -3.69 17.29
N ARG A 186 4.51 -2.50 16.84
CA ARG A 186 4.88 -1.96 15.52
C ARG A 186 5.96 -0.92 15.70
N ASP A 187 7.11 -1.18 15.09
CA ASP A 187 8.21 -0.22 14.98
C ASP A 187 7.96 0.72 13.81
N ILE A 188 6.83 1.44 13.86
CA ILE A 188 6.51 2.49 12.90
C ILE A 188 6.35 3.76 13.70
N ASP A 189 7.27 4.70 13.52
CA ASP A 189 7.11 6.04 14.06
C ASP A 189 6.22 6.86 13.13
N PRO A 190 4.94 7.08 13.45
CA PRO A 190 4.06 7.88 12.60
C PRO A 190 4.57 9.32 12.44
N PHE A 191 5.41 9.78 13.38
CA PHE A 191 5.98 11.12 13.43
C PHE A 191 7.32 11.25 12.69
N LYS A 192 7.92 10.17 12.17
CA LYS A 192 9.18 10.30 11.39
C LYS A 192 8.98 11.03 10.06
N ASN A 193 7.78 10.98 9.49
CA ASN A 193 7.48 11.69 8.24
C ASN A 193 7.04 13.15 8.50
N VAL A 194 7.90 13.93 9.15
CA VAL A 194 7.72 15.39 9.21
C VAL A 194 8.27 16.00 7.93
N ALA A 195 7.45 16.76 7.20
CA ALA A 195 7.93 17.53 6.07
C ALA A 195 8.97 18.56 6.56
N LYS A 196 10.14 18.61 5.92
CA LYS A 196 11.18 19.60 6.25
C LYS A 196 10.61 21.02 6.09
N VAL A 197 10.77 21.85 7.13
CA VAL A 197 10.44 23.28 7.05
C VAL A 197 11.34 23.89 5.98
N LYS A 198 10.75 24.69 5.09
CA LYS A 198 11.51 25.37 4.05
C LYS A 198 12.11 26.65 4.65
N PRO A 199 13.43 26.85 4.58
CA PRO A 199 14.04 28.09 5.03
C PRO A 199 13.81 29.23 4.04
N LEU A 200 13.99 30.46 4.50
CA LEU A 200 14.15 31.63 3.64
C LEU A 200 15.54 31.65 2.99
N ASP A 201 15.62 32.23 1.80
CA ASP A 201 16.90 32.50 1.14
C ASP A 201 17.69 33.60 1.89
N LYS A 202 18.98 33.75 1.57
CA LYS A 202 19.86 34.83 2.07
C LYS A 202 19.29 36.24 1.86
N HIS A 203 18.47 36.43 0.82
CA HIS A 203 17.85 37.70 0.46
C HIS A 203 16.41 37.85 1.00
N GLY A 204 16.00 37.02 1.98
CA GLY A 204 14.64 37.07 2.54
C GLY A 204 13.54 36.63 1.56
N ARG A 205 13.89 35.90 0.50
CA ARG A 205 12.91 35.40 -0.49
C ARG A 205 12.47 34.00 -0.13
N ALA A 206 11.17 33.73 -0.24
CA ALA A 206 10.61 32.40 -0.08
C ALA A 206 10.30 31.75 -1.44
N LEU A 207 10.78 30.52 -1.64
CA LEU A 207 10.53 29.76 -2.87
C LEU A 207 9.28 28.87 -2.76
N GLY A 208 8.31 29.16 -3.63
CA GLY A 208 7.10 28.40 -3.86
C GLY A 208 7.13 27.63 -5.17
N ILE A 209 6.61 26.40 -5.18
CA ILE A 209 6.46 25.59 -6.40
C ILE A 209 5.02 25.11 -6.54
N GLY A 210 4.40 25.45 -7.66
CA GLY A 210 3.06 25.06 -8.04
C GLY A 210 3.02 24.33 -9.37
N ARG A 211 2.04 23.44 -9.53
CA ARG A 211 1.83 22.68 -10.77
C ARG A 211 0.35 22.47 -11.01
N ARG A 212 -0.09 22.67 -12.25
CA ARG A 212 -1.47 22.46 -12.69
C ARG A 212 -1.49 21.94 -14.12
N LYS A 213 -2.18 20.82 -14.35
CA LYS A 213 -2.15 20.10 -15.65
C LYS A 213 -0.70 19.87 -16.08
N THR A 214 -0.25 20.52 -17.16
CA THR A 214 1.12 20.47 -17.68
C THR A 214 1.95 21.71 -17.31
N SER A 215 1.34 22.73 -16.71
CA SER A 215 2.01 23.96 -16.30
C SER A 215 2.75 23.77 -14.98
N SER A 216 3.93 24.36 -14.90
CA SER A 216 4.76 24.43 -13.69
C SER A 216 5.15 25.88 -13.41
N ALA A 217 5.06 26.28 -12.15
CA ALA A 217 5.35 27.63 -11.70
C ALA A 217 6.33 27.59 -10.51
N ARG A 218 7.33 28.46 -10.58
CA ARG A 218 8.25 28.78 -9.49
C ARG A 218 8.03 30.24 -9.13
N ALA A 219 7.70 30.53 -7.88
CA ALA A 219 7.47 31.89 -7.41
C ALA A 219 8.43 32.18 -6.26
N TRP A 220 9.12 33.31 -6.36
CA TRP A 220 9.88 33.91 -5.29
C TRP A 220 9.04 35.04 -4.72
N VAL A 221 8.70 34.93 -3.44
CA VAL A 221 7.91 35.93 -2.73
C VAL A 221 8.82 36.61 -1.72
N VAL A 222 8.84 37.95 -1.75
CA VAL A 222 9.61 38.81 -0.85
C VAL A 222 8.71 39.89 -0.31
N GLU A 223 8.96 40.39 0.89
CA GLU A 223 8.25 41.55 1.43
C GLU A 223 8.54 42.79 0.57
N GLY A 224 7.52 43.57 0.23
CA GLY A 224 7.61 44.66 -0.72
C GLY A 224 6.29 45.41 -0.93
N THR A 225 6.15 46.04 -2.10
CA THR A 225 5.09 46.99 -2.47
C THR A 225 3.89 46.40 -3.22
N GLY A 226 3.89 45.09 -3.50
CA GLY A 226 2.82 44.40 -4.24
C GLY A 226 3.06 44.21 -5.74
N GLU A 227 4.28 44.41 -6.21
CA GLU A 227 4.62 44.23 -7.63
C GLU A 227 4.68 42.74 -8.00
N VAL A 228 3.95 42.37 -9.07
CA VAL A 228 3.89 40.99 -9.56
C VAL A 228 4.43 40.91 -10.99
N LEU A 229 5.56 40.23 -11.14
CA LEU A 229 6.23 39.99 -12.42
C LEU A 229 6.19 38.49 -12.75
N VAL A 230 5.74 38.16 -13.95
CA VAL A 230 5.65 36.80 -14.47
C VAL A 230 6.49 36.71 -15.74
N ASN A 231 7.52 35.85 -15.74
CA ASN A 231 8.47 35.71 -16.84
C ASN A 231 9.09 37.06 -17.29
N GLY A 232 9.35 37.95 -16.33
CA GLY A 232 9.93 39.27 -16.57
C GLY A 232 8.95 40.33 -17.10
N LYS A 233 7.66 40.00 -17.23
CA LYS A 233 6.61 40.92 -17.69
C LYS A 233 5.57 41.19 -16.59
N PRO A 234 4.89 42.33 -16.58
CA PRO A 234 3.84 42.61 -15.61
C PRO A 234 2.62 41.70 -15.79
N LEU A 235 1.91 41.44 -14.69
CA LEU A 235 0.75 40.52 -14.66
C LEU A 235 -0.30 40.82 -15.75
N ASN A 236 -0.53 42.10 -16.04
CA ASN A 236 -1.53 42.56 -17.01
C ASN A 236 -1.20 42.16 -18.46
N GLU A 237 0.07 42.12 -18.82
CA GLU A 237 0.53 41.77 -20.16
C GLU A 237 0.55 40.25 -20.37
N VAL A 238 0.92 39.48 -19.34
CA VAL A 238 1.02 38.01 -19.45
C VAL A 238 -0.36 37.37 -19.50
N PHE A 239 -1.28 37.82 -18.64
CA PHE A 239 -2.63 37.30 -18.57
C PHE A 239 -3.59 38.30 -19.18
N GLY A 240 -4.06 38.07 -20.41
CA GLY A 240 -5.04 38.95 -21.04
C GLY A 240 -6.41 38.95 -20.36
N ARG A 241 -6.81 37.82 -19.76
CA ARG A 241 -8.12 37.65 -19.11
C ARG A 241 -8.07 38.06 -17.64
N ILE A 242 -9.01 38.89 -17.20
CA ILE A 242 -9.12 39.37 -15.81
C ILE A 242 -9.20 38.20 -14.81
N HIS A 243 -10.02 37.19 -15.10
CA HIS A 243 -10.16 36.00 -14.26
C HIS A 243 -8.82 35.31 -13.97
N ASP A 244 -7.91 35.26 -14.95
CA ASP A 244 -6.61 34.59 -14.81
C ASP A 244 -5.66 35.44 -13.95
N ARG A 245 -5.74 36.78 -14.06
CA ARG A 245 -5.03 37.71 -13.17
C ARG A 245 -5.47 37.53 -11.72
N GLU A 246 -6.79 37.52 -11.48
CA GLU A 246 -7.36 37.34 -10.14
C GLU A 246 -6.99 35.98 -9.54
N SER A 247 -7.02 34.92 -10.36
CA SER A 247 -6.62 33.57 -9.95
C SER A 247 -5.15 33.53 -9.56
N ALA A 248 -4.26 34.12 -10.36
CA ALA A 248 -2.82 34.15 -10.09
C ALA A 248 -2.50 34.77 -8.72
N ILE A 249 -3.12 35.91 -8.39
CA ILE A 249 -2.88 36.64 -7.11
C ILE A 249 -3.84 36.21 -5.99
N TRP A 250 -4.69 35.22 -6.19
CA TRP A 250 -5.75 34.83 -5.25
C TRP A 250 -5.24 34.52 -3.84
N ALA A 251 -4.05 33.94 -3.72
CA ALA A 251 -3.42 33.68 -2.43
C ALA A 251 -3.15 34.97 -1.62
N LEU A 252 -2.69 36.03 -2.29
CA LEU A 252 -2.46 37.34 -1.68
C LEU A 252 -3.77 38.06 -1.38
N ARG A 253 -4.71 38.02 -2.33
CA ARG A 253 -6.03 38.66 -2.19
C ARG A 253 -6.85 38.06 -1.06
N SER A 254 -6.93 36.73 -0.97
CA SER A 254 -7.67 36.02 0.08
C SER A 254 -7.14 36.25 1.49
N THR A 255 -5.89 36.70 1.62
CA THR A 255 -5.26 37.01 2.91
C THR A 255 -5.06 38.51 3.12
N ALA A 256 -5.61 39.37 2.24
CA ALA A 256 -5.47 40.83 2.29
C ALA A 256 -4.00 41.30 2.39
N ARG A 257 -3.13 40.67 1.58
CA ARG A 257 -1.66 40.87 1.58
C ARG A 257 -1.12 41.20 0.19
N THR A 258 -1.96 41.71 -0.70
CA THR A 258 -1.56 42.11 -2.05
C THR A 258 -0.45 43.14 -2.04
N ASP A 259 -0.52 44.10 -1.11
CA ASP A 259 0.33 45.28 -1.12
C ASP A 259 1.61 45.09 -0.26
N LYS A 260 1.76 43.89 0.34
CA LYS A 260 2.86 43.57 1.26
C LYS A 260 3.96 42.72 0.65
N TYR A 261 3.68 42.05 -0.47
CA TYR A 261 4.58 41.07 -1.04
C TYR A 261 4.82 41.35 -2.52
N ASN A 262 6.09 41.46 -2.90
CA ASN A 262 6.51 41.42 -4.28
C ASN A 262 6.67 39.96 -4.71
N VAL A 263 6.21 39.66 -5.93
CA VAL A 263 6.26 38.31 -6.49
C VAL A 263 7.01 38.35 -7.81
N TRP A 264 8.09 37.60 -7.87
CA TRP A 264 8.75 37.28 -9.13
C TRP A 264 8.51 35.81 -9.45
N ALA A 265 7.91 35.53 -10.59
CA ALA A 265 7.50 34.19 -10.97
C ALA A 265 8.05 33.78 -12.33
N LEU A 266 8.49 32.52 -12.40
CA LEU A 266 8.79 31.83 -13.64
C LEU A 266 7.75 30.74 -13.87
N VAL A 267 7.10 30.79 -15.03
CA VAL A 267 6.06 29.83 -15.39
C VAL A 267 6.36 29.24 -16.75
N ASP A 268 6.24 27.92 -16.85
CA ASP A 268 6.53 27.17 -18.06
C ASP A 268 5.47 26.07 -18.28
N GLY A 269 5.22 25.76 -19.56
CA GLY A 269 4.34 24.70 -20.03
C GLY A 269 2.85 24.98 -19.89
N GLY A 270 2.06 24.12 -20.54
CA GLY A 270 0.59 24.17 -20.53
C GLY A 270 0.01 25.42 -21.18
N GLY A 271 -1.11 25.91 -20.66
CA GLY A 271 -1.82 27.07 -21.21
C GLY A 271 -2.12 28.11 -20.13
N VAL A 272 -2.54 29.30 -20.54
CA VAL A 272 -2.69 30.51 -19.72
C VAL A 272 -3.43 30.27 -18.39
N THR A 273 -4.60 29.62 -18.43
CA THR A 273 -5.39 29.30 -17.23
C THR A 273 -4.66 28.34 -16.28
N GLY A 274 -3.99 27.32 -16.84
CA GLY A 274 -3.20 26.37 -16.07
C GLY A 274 -1.97 27.02 -15.43
N GLN A 275 -1.37 27.97 -16.14
CA GLN A 275 -0.24 28.76 -15.65
C GLN A 275 -0.66 29.66 -14.47
N ALA A 276 -1.79 30.36 -14.57
CA ALA A 276 -2.34 31.17 -13.48
C ALA A 276 -2.64 30.34 -12.23
N GLU A 277 -3.34 29.21 -12.35
CA GLU A 277 -3.65 28.32 -11.21
C GLU A 277 -2.38 27.66 -10.61
N ALA A 278 -1.38 27.34 -11.45
CA ALA A 278 -0.10 26.86 -10.96
C ALA A 278 0.62 27.95 -10.13
N LEU A 279 0.53 29.20 -10.57
CA LEU A 279 1.11 30.35 -9.88
C LEU A 279 0.44 30.59 -8.52
N THR A 280 -0.88 30.46 -8.42
CA THR A 280 -1.63 30.56 -7.15
C THR A 280 -1.06 29.62 -6.09
N LEU A 281 -0.82 28.35 -6.45
CA LEU A 281 -0.27 27.35 -5.55
C LEU A 281 1.19 27.63 -5.19
N ALA A 282 1.96 28.19 -6.13
CA ALA A 282 3.35 28.58 -5.88
C ALA A 282 3.40 29.71 -4.85
N ILE A 283 2.66 30.81 -5.08
CA ILE A 283 2.59 31.96 -4.18
C ILE A 283 2.10 31.53 -2.80
N ALA A 284 1.01 30.76 -2.70
CA ALA A 284 0.50 30.28 -1.42
C ALA A 284 1.55 29.49 -0.62
N LYS A 285 2.36 28.64 -1.28
CA LYS A 285 3.42 27.89 -0.60
C LYS A 285 4.59 28.75 -0.16
N ALA A 286 4.91 29.82 -0.90
CA ALA A 286 5.94 30.76 -0.51
C ALA A 286 5.48 31.62 0.68
N MET A 287 4.23 32.07 0.68
CA MET A 287 3.64 32.80 1.81
C MET A 287 3.66 32.01 3.12
N LEU A 288 3.45 30.69 3.06
CA LEU A 288 3.53 29.83 4.25
C LEU A 288 4.92 29.74 4.89
N VAL A 289 5.97 30.11 4.15
CA VAL A 289 7.33 30.17 4.69
C VAL A 289 7.52 31.45 5.50
N HIS A 290 6.94 32.57 5.02
CA HIS A 290 6.93 33.86 5.74
C HIS A 290 6.02 33.80 6.97
N GLU A 291 4.77 33.37 6.78
CA GLU A 291 3.74 33.35 7.82
C GLU A 291 3.06 31.96 7.88
N PRO A 292 3.53 31.03 8.73
CA PRO A 292 2.97 29.68 8.81
C PRO A 292 1.52 29.64 9.33
N ASP A 293 1.11 30.65 10.09
CA ASP A 293 -0.24 30.75 10.70
C ASP A 293 -1.34 30.94 9.65
N LEU A 294 -1.00 31.48 8.47
CA LEU A 294 -1.92 31.64 7.35
C LEU A 294 -2.39 30.32 6.74
N ARG A 295 -1.78 29.18 7.12
CA ARG A 295 -2.11 27.86 6.60
C ARG A 295 -3.60 27.54 6.68
N ARG A 296 -4.27 27.87 7.79
CA ARG A 296 -5.70 27.57 7.95
C ARG A 296 -6.55 28.44 7.03
N SER A 297 -6.22 29.71 6.90
CA SER A 297 -6.94 30.65 6.01
C SER A 297 -6.76 30.28 4.54
N LEU A 298 -5.51 30.12 4.09
CA LEU A 298 -5.18 29.71 2.72
C LEU A 298 -5.74 28.34 2.33
N ARG A 299 -5.89 27.42 3.30
CA ARG A 299 -6.55 26.13 3.07
C ARG A 299 -8.06 26.29 2.87
N LYS A 300 -8.72 27.15 3.64
CA LYS A 300 -10.15 27.46 3.45
C LYS A 300 -10.39 28.15 2.10
N ALA A 301 -9.48 29.04 1.69
CA ALA A 301 -9.53 29.72 0.39
C ALA A 301 -9.20 28.82 -0.82
N GLY A 302 -8.77 27.57 -0.58
CA GLY A 302 -8.48 26.59 -1.64
C GLY A 302 -7.10 26.72 -2.31
N CYS A 303 -6.20 27.58 -1.82
CA CYS A 303 -4.94 27.91 -2.48
C CYS A 303 -3.81 26.87 -2.27
N ILE A 304 -3.90 26.06 -1.21
CA ILE A 304 -2.83 25.10 -0.82
C ILE A 304 -3.00 23.73 -1.50
N THR A 305 -4.22 23.38 -1.86
CA THR A 305 -4.53 22.06 -2.42
C THR A 305 -4.07 22.00 -3.87
N ARG A 306 -3.19 21.03 -4.18
CA ARG A 306 -2.82 20.78 -5.58
C ARG A 306 -4.00 20.16 -6.32
N ASP A 307 -4.48 20.80 -7.38
CA ASP A 307 -5.49 20.22 -8.26
C ASP A 307 -4.90 19.06 -9.08
N ALA A 308 -5.37 17.84 -8.78
CA ALA A 308 -4.93 16.60 -9.41
C ALA A 308 -5.59 16.32 -10.78
N ARG A 309 -6.59 17.11 -11.22
CA ARG A 309 -7.29 16.90 -12.50
C ARG A 309 -6.29 16.95 -13.65
N ARG A 310 -6.27 15.91 -14.49
CA ARG A 310 -5.41 15.81 -15.68
C ARG A 310 -6.25 15.41 -16.88
N VAL A 311 -5.80 15.79 -18.08
CA VAL A 311 -6.41 15.30 -19.33
C VAL A 311 -6.27 13.78 -19.37
N GLU A 312 -7.41 13.09 -19.47
CA GLU A 312 -7.44 11.65 -19.66
C GLU A 312 -6.92 11.27 -21.05
N ARG A 313 -6.22 10.14 -21.16
CA ARG A 313 -5.77 9.62 -22.46
C ARG A 313 -6.95 9.15 -23.32
N LYS A 314 -6.78 9.12 -24.64
CA LYS A 314 -7.70 8.43 -25.56
C LYS A 314 -7.73 6.93 -25.24
N LYS A 315 -8.91 6.32 -25.30
CA LYS A 315 -9.13 4.87 -25.16
C LYS A 315 -9.48 4.27 -26.53
N HIS A 316 -9.05 3.04 -26.81
CA HIS A 316 -9.44 2.35 -28.04
C HIS A 316 -10.96 2.14 -28.07
N GLY A 317 -11.57 2.13 -29.26
CA GLY A 317 -13.03 2.09 -29.42
C GLY A 317 -13.78 3.38 -29.07
N HIS A 318 -13.09 4.40 -28.53
CA HIS A 318 -13.67 5.72 -28.29
C HIS A 318 -13.03 6.78 -29.21
N LEU A 319 -13.84 7.77 -29.60
CA LEU A 319 -13.41 8.94 -30.39
C LEU A 319 -12.52 9.88 -29.56
N LYS A 320 -12.82 10.04 -28.26
CA LYS A 320 -12.02 10.81 -27.28
C LYS A 320 -11.78 9.96 -26.01
N ALA A 321 -11.47 10.57 -24.88
CA ALA A 321 -11.30 9.85 -23.61
C ALA A 321 -12.55 9.04 -23.21
N ARG A 322 -13.75 9.60 -23.44
CA ARG A 322 -15.04 8.98 -23.09
C ARG A 322 -16.07 8.96 -24.21
N LYS A 323 -15.99 9.89 -25.18
CA LYS A 323 -16.93 9.98 -26.32
C LYS A 323 -16.85 8.68 -27.13
N SER A 324 -17.86 7.83 -27.04
CA SER A 324 -18.02 6.68 -27.93
C SER A 324 -18.48 7.15 -29.31
N PRO A 325 -18.17 6.38 -30.37
CA PRO A 325 -18.89 6.53 -31.63
C PRO A 325 -20.40 6.28 -31.42
N THR A 326 -21.21 6.71 -32.38
CA THR A 326 -22.65 6.45 -32.37
C THR A 326 -22.88 4.94 -32.37
N TRP A 327 -23.63 4.44 -31.38
CA TRP A 327 -24.00 3.03 -31.30
C TRP A 327 -25.29 2.79 -32.09
N VAL A 328 -25.27 1.80 -32.99
CA VAL A 328 -26.44 1.40 -33.78
C VAL A 328 -26.95 0.08 -33.22
N LYS A 329 -28.21 0.05 -32.77
CA LYS A 329 -28.85 -1.11 -32.10
C LYS A 329 -29.34 -2.21 -33.05
N ARG A 330 -29.66 -1.83 -34.29
CA ARG A 330 -30.59 -2.51 -35.20
C ARG A 330 -30.26 -3.96 -35.45
#